data_AF-A0A2E2W0M9-F1
#
_entry.id   AF-A0A2E2W0M9-F1
#
_cell.length_a   1.000
_cell.length_b   1.000
_cell.length_c   1.000
_cell.angle_alpha   90.00
_cell.angle_beta   90.00
_cell.angle_gamma   90.00
#
_symmetry.space_group_name_H-M   'P 1'
#
loop_
_entity.id
_entity.type
_entity.pdbx_description
1 polymer ?
#
loop_
_entity_poly.entity_id
_entity_poly.type
_entity_poly.pdbx_seq_one_letter_code
_entity_poly.pdbx_strand_id
1 'polypeptide(L)'
;MTTNKLRLGPLPKTETVKLTFACPATLKADLERYAELHAQTYGEPVDAVTLIPHMLEAFMARDRGFRRGRRKDARSTPIKTAGLPVDRP
;
A
#
# COMPACT_ATOMS: atom_id res chain seq x y z
N MET A 1 22.04 40.62 2.39
CA MET A 1 21.77 39.51 3.32
C MET A 1 21.34 38.30 2.50
N THR A 2 22.28 37.44 2.13
CA THR A 2 22.03 36.27 1.28
C THR A 2 21.26 35.21 2.08
N THR A 3 20.01 35.00 1.73
CA THR A 3 19.17 33.96 2.33
C THR A 3 19.75 32.60 1.94
N ASN A 4 20.37 31.92 2.91
CA ASN A 4 20.84 30.55 2.79
C ASN A 4 19.64 29.65 2.43
N LYS A 5 19.48 29.31 1.15
CA LYS A 5 18.58 28.24 0.73
C LYS A 5 19.17 26.94 1.22
N LEU A 6 18.60 26.39 2.30
CA LEU A 6 18.93 25.05 2.78
C LEU A 6 18.85 24.08 1.60
N ARG A 7 19.93 23.32 1.38
CA ARG A 7 20.04 22.35 0.27
C ARG A 7 19.14 21.13 0.47
N LEU A 8 18.53 21.00 1.65
CA LEU A 8 17.56 19.98 2.00
C LEU A 8 16.16 20.58 1.86
N GLY A 9 15.39 20.07 0.89
CA GLY A 9 13.96 20.33 0.81
C GLY A 9 13.21 19.75 2.03
N PRO A 10 11.89 19.98 2.14
CA PRO A 10 11.11 19.39 3.23
C PRO A 10 11.32 17.88 3.27
N LEU A 11 11.58 17.36 4.47
CA LEU A 11 11.77 15.92 4.69
C LEU A 11 10.52 15.15 4.27
N PRO A 12 10.67 13.92 3.72
CA PRO A 12 9.53 13.08 3.41
C PRO A 12 8.73 12.82 4.70
N LYS A 13 7.40 12.88 4.58
CA LYS A 13 6.51 12.52 5.69
C LYS A 13 6.59 11.01 5.89
N THR A 14 7.13 10.59 7.03
CA THR A 14 7.03 9.21 7.48
C THR A 14 5.76 9.09 8.30
N GLU A 15 4.78 8.35 7.79
CA GLU A 15 3.52 8.08 8.51
C GLU A 15 3.51 6.63 8.98
N THR A 16 3.49 6.44 10.30
CA THR A 16 3.30 5.13 10.92
C THR A 16 1.83 4.97 11.25
N VAL A 17 1.14 4.05 10.57
CA VAL A 17 -0.28 3.76 10.81
C VAL A 17 -0.41 2.49 11.64
N LYS A 18 -1.07 2.58 12.81
CA LYS A 18 -1.44 1.41 13.62
C LYS A 18 -2.87 1.00 13.24
N LEU A 19 -3.06 -0.28 12.91
CA LEU A 19 -4.38 -0.84 12.64
C LEU A 19 -4.76 -1.84 13.73
N THR A 20 -6.00 -1.75 14.19
CA THR A 20 -6.63 -2.74 15.08
C THR A 20 -7.77 -3.39 14.33
N PHE A 21 -7.86 -4.72 14.33
CA PHE A 21 -8.94 -5.46 13.72
C PHE A 21 -9.42 -6.58 14.64
N ALA A 22 -10.68 -6.96 14.50
CA ALA A 22 -11.22 -8.15 15.16
C ALA A 22 -10.70 -9.39 14.43
N CYS A 23 -9.82 -10.16 15.09
CA CYS A 23 -9.30 -11.41 14.57
C CYS A 23 -10.12 -12.58 15.16
N PRO A 24 -10.79 -13.41 14.33
CA PRO A 24 -11.41 -14.63 14.81
C PRO A 24 -10.38 -15.54 15.51
N ALA A 25 -10.80 -16.24 16.57
CA ALA A 25 -9.90 -17.11 17.34
C ALA A 25 -9.23 -18.20 16.49
N THR A 26 -9.97 -18.74 15.51
CA THR A 26 -9.44 -19.73 14.55
C THR A 26 -8.32 -19.15 13.70
N LEU A 27 -8.51 -17.94 13.17
CA LEU A 27 -7.49 -17.27 12.38
C LEU A 27 -6.24 -16.95 13.21
N LYS A 28 -6.39 -16.54 14.48
CA LYS A 28 -5.26 -16.33 15.38
C LYS A 28 -4.44 -17.62 15.55
N ALA A 29 -5.11 -18.75 15.81
CA ALA A 29 -4.43 -20.04 15.99
C ALA A 29 -3.70 -20.48 14.71
N ASP A 30 -4.32 -20.29 13.54
CA ASP A 30 -3.69 -20.61 12.26
C ASP A 30 -2.44 -19.74 12.00
N LEU A 31 -2.50 -18.46 12.35
CA LEU A 31 -1.37 -17.53 12.23
C LEU A 31 -0.22 -17.90 13.17
N GLU A 32 -0.51 -18.28 14.42
CA GLU A 32 0.49 -18.75 15.38
C GLU A 32 1.18 -20.03 14.87
N ARG A 33 0.40 -21.00 14.41
CA ARG A 33 0.93 -22.24 13.82
C ARG A 33 1.79 -21.97 12.58
N TYR A 34 1.37 -21.03 11.74
CA TYR A 34 2.16 -20.65 10.56
C TYR A 34 3.50 -20.03 10.96
N ALA A 35 3.51 -19.20 12.01
CA ALA A 35 4.72 -18.58 12.54
C ALA A 35 5.69 -19.63 13.12
N GLU A 36 5.18 -20.63 13.83
CA GLU A 36 5.98 -21.76 14.32
C GLU A 36 6.61 -22.56 13.17
N LEU A 37 5.83 -22.88 12.12
CA LEU A 37 6.34 -23.59 10.95
C LEU A 37 7.40 -22.77 10.20
N HIS A 38 7.20 -21.45 10.11
CA HIS A 38 8.19 -20.55 9.52
C HIS A 38 9.49 -20.57 10.33
N ALA A 39 9.40 -20.52 11.66
CA ALA A 39 10.56 -20.58 12.53
C ALA A 39 11.31 -21.91 12.42
N GLN A 40 10.59 -23.03 12.33
CA GLN A 40 11.20 -24.34 12.09
C GLN A 40 11.91 -24.43 10.73
N THR A 41 11.37 -23.76 9.71
CA THR A 41 11.91 -23.80 8.35
C THR A 41 13.16 -22.95 8.20
N TYR A 42 13.19 -21.76 8.82
CA TYR A 42 14.26 -20.77 8.63
C TYR A 42 15.20 -20.63 9.86
N GLY A 43 14.92 -21.34 10.95
CA GLY A 43 15.74 -21.34 12.17
C GLY A 43 15.59 -20.11 13.06
N GLU A 44 14.75 -19.15 12.66
CA GLU A 44 14.55 -17.87 13.36
C GLU A 44 13.12 -17.77 13.89
N PRO A 45 12.91 -17.53 15.20
CA PRO A 45 11.58 -17.32 15.74
C PRO A 45 10.97 -16.04 15.18
N VAL A 46 9.78 -16.16 14.61
CA VAL A 46 9.03 -15.04 14.03
C VAL A 46 7.64 -15.02 14.65
N ASP A 47 7.12 -13.83 14.96
CA ASP A 47 5.75 -13.64 15.44
C ASP A 47 4.78 -13.46 14.26
N ALA A 48 3.58 -13.99 14.37
CA ALA A 48 2.47 -13.75 13.47
C ALA A 48 2.29 -12.26 13.16
N VAL A 49 2.41 -11.37 14.16
CA VAL A 49 2.26 -9.91 13.97
C VAL A 49 3.26 -9.34 12.96
N THR A 50 4.46 -9.92 12.87
CA THR A 50 5.47 -9.51 11.90
C THR A 50 5.22 -10.08 10.51
N LEU A 51 4.60 -11.28 10.42
CA LEU A 51 4.27 -11.92 9.15
C LEU A 51 3.03 -11.32 8.49
N ILE A 52 2.03 -10.90 9.28
CA ILE A 52 0.75 -10.40 8.76
C ILE A 52 0.92 -9.29 7.70
N PRO A 53 1.72 -8.23 7.93
CA PRO A 53 1.93 -7.20 6.90
C PRO A 53 2.48 -7.77 5.58
N HIS A 54 3.46 -8.66 5.66
CA HIS A 54 4.07 -9.29 4.47
C HIS A 54 3.08 -10.21 3.74
N MET A 55 2.28 -10.97 4.48
CA MET A 55 1.25 -11.84 3.92
C MET A 55 0.17 -11.01 3.20
N LEU A 56 -0.27 -9.89 3.79
CA LEU A 56 -1.24 -8.98 3.20
C LEU A 56 -0.68 -8.29 1.94
N GLU A 57 0.57 -7.85 1.97
CA GLU A 57 1.23 -7.26 0.79
C GLU A 57 1.30 -8.28 -0.37
N ALA A 58 1.76 -9.50 -0.08
CA ALA A 58 1.82 -10.57 -1.06
C ALA A 58 0.43 -10.94 -1.62
N PHE A 59 -0.59 -10.94 -0.76
CA PHE A 59 -1.99 -11.16 -1.16
C PHE A 59 -2.46 -10.07 -2.13
N MET A 60 -2.32 -8.80 -1.78
CA MET A 60 -2.72 -7.67 -2.63
C MET A 60 -1.95 -7.63 -3.95
N ALA A 61 -0.67 -7.98 -3.95
CA ALA A 61 0.15 -8.06 -5.15
C ALA A 61 -0.29 -9.19 -6.09
N ARG A 62 -0.75 -10.32 -5.54
CA ARG A 62 -1.17 -11.49 -6.32
C ARG A 62 -2.60 -11.36 -6.85
N ASP A 63 -3.49 -10.68 -6.14
CA ASP A 63 -4.89 -10.48 -6.55
C ASP A 63 -5.00 -9.74 -7.90
N ARG A 64 -5.34 -10.49 -8.95
CA ARG A 64 -5.49 -9.97 -10.32
C ARG A 64 -6.72 -9.07 -10.45
N GLY A 65 -7.80 -9.36 -9.72
CA GLY A 65 -9.02 -8.57 -9.71
C GLY A 65 -8.74 -7.18 -9.14
N PHE A 66 -8.06 -7.14 -8.00
CA PHE A 66 -7.59 -5.91 -7.37
C PHE A 66 -6.64 -5.12 -8.29
N ARG A 67 -5.65 -5.78 -8.91
CA ARG A 67 -4.70 -5.11 -9.81
C ARG A 67 -5.33 -4.54 -11.09
N ARG A 68 -6.41 -5.13 -11.61
CA ARG A 68 -7.11 -4.62 -12.81
C ARG A 68 -7.81 -3.28 -12.54
N GLY A 69 -8.27 -3.03 -11.31
CA GLY A 69 -8.89 -1.76 -10.91
C GLY A 69 -7.95 -0.57 -11.05
N ARG A 70 -6.70 -0.69 -10.58
CA ARG A 70 -5.69 0.41 -10.61
C ARG A 70 -5.38 0.95 -12.01
N ARG A 71 -5.59 0.18 -13.07
CA ARG A 71 -5.34 0.61 -14.46
C ARG A 71 -6.47 1.42 -15.08
N LYS A 72 -7.65 1.45 -14.45
CA LYS A 72 -8.77 2.29 -14.90
C LYS A 72 -8.66 3.68 -14.30
N ASP A 73 -8.24 3.81 -13.04
CA ASP A 73 -8.13 5.12 -12.37
C ASP A 73 -7.00 5.98 -12.93
N ALA A 74 -5.88 5.40 -13.35
CA ALA A 74 -4.77 6.13 -13.98
C ALA A 74 -5.05 6.58 -15.44
N ARG A 75 -6.16 6.15 -16.05
CA ARG A 75 -6.57 6.55 -17.41
C ARG A 75 -7.64 7.65 -17.43
N SER A 76 -8.05 8.12 -16.26
CA SER A 76 -8.88 9.31 -16.10
C SER A 76 -8.03 10.58 -16.25
N THR A 77 -7.37 10.75 -17.40
CA THR A 77 -6.78 12.04 -17.78
C THR A 77 -7.91 13.08 -17.92
N PRO A 78 -7.75 14.30 -17.40
CA PRO A 78 -8.79 15.32 -17.48
C PRO A 78 -9.04 15.65 -18.95
N ILE A 79 -10.28 15.48 -19.40
CA ILE A 79 -10.74 15.95 -20.70
C ILE A 79 -10.53 17.47 -20.71
N LYS A 80 -9.52 17.95 -21.45
CA LYS A 80 -9.49 19.34 -21.89
C LYS A 80 -10.68 19.53 -22.83
N THR A 81 -11.74 20.15 -22.34
CA THR A 81 -12.80 20.72 -23.17
C THR A 81 -12.19 21.82 -24.03
N ALA A 82 -11.79 21.48 -25.25
CA ALA A 82 -11.47 22.46 -26.27
C ALA A 82 -12.75 23.24 -26.59
N GLY A 83 -12.66 24.56 -26.41
CA GLY A 83 -13.73 25.50 -26.76
C GLY A 83 -14.18 25.32 -28.20
N LEU A 84 -15.50 25.34 -28.39
CA LEU A 84 -16.14 25.38 -29.69
C LEU A 84 -15.73 26.68 -30.42
N PRO A 85 -15.43 26.65 -31.73
CA PRO A 85 -15.29 27.88 -32.48
C PRO A 85 -16.69 28.48 -32.66
N VAL A 86 -16.83 29.75 -32.25
CA VAL A 86 -17.99 30.57 -32.58
C VAL A 86 -17.79 31.03 -34.01
N ASP A 87 -18.52 30.45 -34.95
CA ASP A 87 -18.70 31.02 -36.28
C ASP A 87 -20.10 30.69 -36.80
N ARG A 88 -20.93 31.72 -36.93
CA ARG A 88 -21.91 31.78 -38.02
C ARG A 88 -22.30 33.25 -38.29
N PRO A 89 -22.44 33.64 -39.58
CA PRO A 89 -22.72 35.01 -40.02
C PRO A 89 -24.00 35.62 -39.46
#